data_AF-A0A328VET5-F1
#
_entry.id   AF-A0A328VET5-F1
#
_cell.length_a   1.000
_cell.length_b   1.000
_cell.length_c   1.000
_cell.angle_alpha   90.00
_cell.angle_beta   90.00
_cell.angle_gamma   90.00
#
_symmetry.space_group_name_H-M   'P 1'
#
loop_
_entity.id
_entity.type
_entity.pdbx_description
1 polymer ?
#
loop_
_entity_poly.entity_id
_entity_poly.type
_entity_poly.pdbx_seq_one_letter_code
_entity_poly.pdbx_strand_id
1 'polypeptide(L)' 'MSGERGCLFNSLLFLIIVFVPIVGHIIETFMILEDDHSTAGKLLWLAVIWFIPFLGPFLYLLFGQRRHHVAFGQPSYGTR' A
#
# COMPACT_ATOMS: atom_id res chain seq x y z
N MET A 1 27.21 5.39 -17.93
CA MET A 1 25.85 5.86 -18.29
C MET A 1 24.77 4.79 -18.00
N SER A 2 24.74 4.25 -16.77
CA SER A 2 23.76 3.22 -16.32
C SER A 2 22.94 3.66 -15.10
N GLY A 3 23.48 4.55 -14.26
CA GLY A 3 22.81 5.04 -13.04
C GLY A 3 21.55 5.89 -13.28
N GLU A 4 21.51 6.73 -14.32
CA GLU A 4 20.36 7.63 -14.57
C GLU A 4 19.10 6.88 -15.00
N ARG A 5 19.26 5.81 -15.82
CA ARG A 5 18.13 4.97 -16.26
C ARG A 5 17.51 4.20 -15.11
N GLY A 6 18.33 3.68 -14.20
CA GLY A 6 17.85 3.02 -12.98
C GLY A 6 17.12 3.99 -12.04
N CYS A 7 17.63 5.22 -11.90
CA CYS A 7 17.00 6.25 -11.05
C CYS A 7 15.62 6.67 -11.57
N LEU A 8 15.50 6.96 -12.86
CA LEU A 8 14.22 7.34 -13.48
C LEU A 8 13.21 6.20 -13.43
N PHE A 9 13.64 4.97 -13.76
CA PHE A 9 12.75 3.80 -13.72
C PHE A 9 12.24 3.51 -12.31
N ASN A 10 13.11 3.53 -11.30
CA ASN A 10 12.69 3.32 -9.91
C ASN A 10 11.75 4.43 -9.42
N SER A 11 12.03 5.69 -9.77
CA SER A 11 11.17 6.82 -9.42
C SER A 11 9.78 6.68 -10.05
N LEU A 12 9.72 6.23 -11.32
CA LEU A 12 8.47 6.03 -12.03
C LEU A 12 7.68 4.83 -11.50
N LEU A 13 8.36 3.72 -11.19
CA LEU A 13 7.73 2.59 -10.51
C LEU A 13 7.17 2.98 -9.15
N PHE A 14 7.94 3.73 -8.35
CA PHE A 14 7.48 4.23 -7.06
C PHE A 14 6.24 5.11 -7.22
N LEU A 15 6.25 6.03 -8.20
CA LEU A 15 5.10 6.86 -8.50
C LEU A 15 3.86 6.00 -8.83
N ILE A 16 3.99 5.00 -9.71
CA ILE A 16 2.89 4.10 -10.08
C ILE A 16 2.36 3.36 -8.86
N ILE A 17 3.25 2.76 -8.06
CA ILE A 17 2.87 1.96 -6.89
C ILE A 17 2.16 2.81 -5.84
N VAL A 18 2.50 4.09 -5.70
CA VAL A 18 1.85 4.99 -4.74
C VAL A 18 0.56 5.58 -5.32
N PHE A 19 0.59 6.13 -6.54
CA PHE A 19 -0.52 6.90 -7.08
C PHE A 19 -1.65 6.06 -7.67
N VAL A 20 -1.36 4.93 -8.32
CA VAL A 20 -2.41 4.10 -8.93
C VAL A 20 -3.40 3.58 -7.89
N PRO A 21 -2.97 3.03 -6.73
CA PRO A 21 -3.90 2.62 -5.68
C PRO A 21 -4.72 3.79 -5.11
N ILE A 22 -4.11 4.97 -4.94
CA ILE A 22 -4.81 6.17 -4.44
C ILE A 22 -5.92 6.58 -5.41
N VAL A 23 -5.61 6.65 -6.71
CA VAL A 23 -6.61 6.99 -7.74
C VAL A 23 -7.72 5.94 -7.77
N GLY A 24 -7.35 4.65 -7.69
CA GLY A 24 -8.32 3.55 -7.59
C GLY A 24 -9.28 3.71 -6.41
N HIS A 25 -8.76 4.00 -5.20
CA HIS A 25 -9.58 4.21 -4.01
C HIS A 25 -10.56 5.38 -4.17
N ILE A 26 -10.13 6.48 -4.78
CA ILE A 26 -10.98 7.64 -5.02
C ILE A 26 -12.14 7.26 -5.96
N ILE A 27 -11.83 6.61 -7.08
CA ILE A 27 -12.84 6.17 -8.06
C ILE A 27 -13.83 5.22 -7.41
N GLU A 28 -13.35 4.18 -6.72
CA GLU A 28 -14.22 3.20 -6.06
C GLU A 28 -15.10 3.85 -4.97
N THR A 29 -14.57 4.82 -4.23
CA THR A 29 -15.36 5.60 -3.25
C THR A 29 -16.52 6.31 -3.94
N PHE A 30 -16.27 7.00 -5.07
CA PHE A 30 -17.34 7.64 -5.83
C PHE A 30 -18.35 6.63 -6.38
N MET A 31 -17.87 5.51 -6.94
CA MET A 31 -18.75 4.45 -7.45
C MET A 31 -19.68 3.92 -6.36
N ILE A 32 -19.18 3.65 -5.15
CA ILE A 32 -20.03 3.18 -4.02
C ILE A 32 -21.06 4.23 -3.59
N LEU A 33 -20.68 5.51 -3.63
CA LEU A 33 -21.58 6.59 -3.26
C LEU A 33 -22.72 6.76 -4.28
N GLU A 34 -22.44 6.56 -5.57
CA GLU A 34 -23.44 6.61 -6.65
C GLU A 34 -24.29 5.34 -6.72
N ASP A 35 -23.76 4.19 -6.32
CA ASP A 35 -24.45 2.91 -6.45
C ASP A 35 -25.74 2.85 -5.61
N ASP A 36 -26.74 2.07 -6.05
CA ASP A 36 -28.08 2.06 -5.46
C ASP A 36 -28.17 1.13 -4.22
N HIS A 37 -27.17 1.23 -3.35
CA HIS A 37 -27.06 0.46 -2.11
C HIS A 37 -27.75 1.16 -0.94
N SER A 38 -28.25 0.37 0.02
CA SER A 38 -28.65 0.90 1.33
C SER A 38 -27.48 1.63 2.00
N THR A 39 -27.77 2.63 2.84
CA THR A 39 -26.73 3.41 3.55
C THR A 39 -25.77 2.52 4.34
N ALA A 40 -26.28 1.45 4.96
CA ALA A 40 -25.45 0.47 5.65
C ALA A 40 -24.54 -0.31 4.70
N GLY A 41 -25.04 -0.67 3.51
CA GLY A 41 -24.24 -1.33 2.47
C GLY A 41 -23.09 -0.45 1.97
N LYS A 42 -23.35 0.84 1.73
CA LYS A 42 -22.32 1.81 1.32
C LYS A 42 -21.23 1.96 2.39
N LEU A 43 -21.63 2.09 3.66
CA LEU A 43 -20.68 2.18 4.77
C LEU A 43 -19.80 0.93 4.92
N LEU A 44 -20.39 -0.25 4.74
CA LEU A 44 -19.64 -1.52 4.80
C LEU A 44 -18.62 -1.61 3.67
N TRP A 45 -19.03 -1.30 2.43
CA TRP A 45 -18.11 -1.30 1.29
C TRP A 45 -16.99 -0.28 1.41
N LEU A 46 -17.30 0.93 1.89
CA LEU A 46 -16.28 1.94 2.19
C LEU A 46 -15.29 1.42 3.24
N ALA A 47 -15.78 0.80 4.32
CA ALA A 47 -14.91 0.19 5.32
C ALA A 47 -14.01 -0.88 4.69
N VAL A 48 -14.55 -1.77 3.87
CA VAL A 48 -13.79 -2.84 3.22
C VAL A 48 -12.64 -2.27 2.38
N ILE A 49 -12.92 -1.32 1.49
CA ILE A 49 -11.90 -0.72 0.60
C ILE A 49 -10.81 -0.03 1.41
N TRP A 50 -11.20 0.73 2.44
CA TRP A 50 -10.24 1.49 3.24
C TRP A 50 -9.44 0.63 4.23
N PHE A 51 -9.99 -0.49 4.74
CA PHE A 51 -9.31 -1.32 5.73
C PHE A 51 -8.48 -2.46 5.14
N ILE A 52 -8.86 -3.02 3.98
CA ILE A 52 -8.11 -4.09 3.29
C ILE A 52 -6.62 -3.78 3.10
N PRO A 53 -6.17 -2.59 2.62
CA PRO A 53 -4.75 -2.33 2.40
C PRO A 53 -3.90 -2.42 3.68
N PHE A 54 -4.52 -2.24 4.85
CA PHE A 54 -3.84 -2.38 6.14
C PHE A 54 -3.80 -3.82 6.64
N LEU A 55 -4.69 -4.69 6.17
CA LEU A 55 -4.81 -6.06 6.66
C LEU A 55 -3.54 -6.88 6.41
N GLY A 56 -2.97 -6.80 5.21
CA GLY A 56 -1.74 -7.52 4.86
C GLY A 56 -0.54 -7.15 5.75
N PRO A 57 -0.15 -5.85 5.82
CA PRO A 57 0.89 -5.39 6.73
C PRO A 57 0.61 -5.75 8.20
N PHE A 58 -0.63 -5.60 8.65
CA PHE A 58 -1.02 -5.93 10.02
C PHE A 58 -0.82 -7.42 10.33
N LEU A 59 -1.29 -8.31 9.45
CA LEU A 59 -1.09 -9.76 9.59
C LEU A 59 0.39 -10.15 9.52
N TYR A 60 1.18 -9.48 8.68
CA TYR A 60 2.63 -9.69 8.62
C TYR A 60 3.32 -9.31 9.94
N LEU A 61 2.93 -8.20 10.56
CA LEU A 61 3.47 -7.81 11.87
C LEU A 61 3.07 -8.80 12.96
N LEU A 62 1.81 -9.26 12.98
CA LEU A 62 1.32 -10.19 14.00
C LEU A 62 1.92 -11.60 13.88
N PHE A 63 2.03 -12.14 12.67
CA PHE A 63 2.35 -13.56 12.45
C PHE A 63 3.64 -13.78 11.65
N GLY A 64 4.01 -12.82 10.80
CA GLY A 64 5.16 -12.90 9.90
C GLY A 64 6.49 -12.53 10.54
N GLN A 65 6.50 -11.71 11.61
CA GLN A 65 7.72 -11.38 12.36
C GLN A 65 8.20 -12.54 13.24
N ARG A 66 8.61 -13.65 12.63
CA ARG A 66 9.39 -14.69 13.30
C ARG A 66 10.85 -14.25 13.38
N ARG A 67 11.21 -13.54 14.47
CA ARG A 67 12.59 -13.40 15.02
C ARG A 67 13.60 -12.40 14.43
N HIS A 68 13.21 -11.38 13.67
CA HIS A 68 14.11 -10.24 13.45
C HIS A 68 13.32 -8.93 13.58
N HIS A 69 13.64 -8.15 14.62
CA HIS A 69 13.19 -6.77 14.70
C HIS A 69 13.67 -6.06 13.42
N VAL A 70 12.74 -5.58 12.60
CA VAL A 70 13.06 -4.77 11.43
C VAL A 70 13.54 -3.43 11.97
N ALA A 71 14.86 -3.28 12.13
CA ALA A 71 15.47 -2.02 12.48
C ALA A 71 15.48 -1.15 11.21
N PHE A 72 14.43 -0.36 11.02
CA PHE A 72 14.39 0.64 9.96
C PHE A 72 15.56 1.62 10.15
N GLY A 73 16.44 1.73 9.16
CA GLY A 73 17.53 2.72 9.16
C GLY A 73 18.88 2.29 9.75
N GLN A 74 19.11 1.00 10.02
CA GLN A 74 20.46 0.53 10.34
C GLN A 74 21.26 0.29 9.04
N PRO A 75 22.32 1.06 8.74
CA PRO A 75 23.21 0.74 7.63
C PRO A 75 23.90 -0.59 7.93
N SER A 76 23.66 -1.59 7.08
CA SER A 76 24.40 -2.85 7.10
C SER A 76 25.81 -2.59 6.57
N TYR A 77 26.69 -2.08 7.43
CA TYR A 77 28.13 -2.16 7.19
C TYR A 77 28.53 -3.60 7.46
N GLY A 78 28.37 -4.46 6.45
CA GLY A 78 28.93 -5.81 6.45
C GLY A 78 30.41 -5.71 6.79
N THR A 79 30.78 -6.16 7.99
CA THR A 79 32.17 -6.27 8.40
C THR A 79 32.59 -7.72 8.25
N ARG A 80 33.57 -7.91 7.36
CA ARG A 80 34.34 -9.12 6.99
C ARG A 80 33.73 -10.04 5.93
#